data_AF-A0A437KTA9-F1
#
_entry.id   AF-A0A437KTA9-F1
#
_cell.length_a   1.000
_cell.length_b   1.000
_cell.length_c   1.000
_cell.angle_alpha   90.00
_cell.angle_beta   90.00
_cell.angle_gamma   90.00
#
_symmetry.space_group_name_H-M   'P 1'
#
loop_
_entity.id
_entity.type
_entity.pdbx_description
1 polymer ?
#
loop_
_entity_poly.entity_id
_entity_poly.type
_entity_poly.pdbx_seq_one_letter_code
_entity_poly.pdbx_strand_id
1 'polypeptide(L)'
;MTSSDVKQKIDSISYYQNRYFHCGALKICEDILSSNNFSKKVQTDIRNIYLELKKLSEPWGYWEKRTSPDLGMLNIITDCLNSIYRLME
;
A
#
# COMPACT_ATOMS: atom_id res chain seq x y z
N MET A 1 -11.93 -10.24 -0.88
CA MET A 1 -10.85 -9.97 -1.85
C MET A 1 -9.95 -11.20 -1.94
N THR A 2 -9.46 -11.55 -3.11
CA THR A 2 -8.55 -12.70 -3.35
C THR A 2 -7.11 -12.22 -3.58
N SER A 3 -6.14 -13.14 -3.52
CA SER A 3 -4.73 -12.84 -3.84
C SER A 3 -4.55 -12.27 -5.26
N SER A 4 -5.31 -12.77 -6.23
CA SER A 4 -5.29 -12.25 -7.61
C SER A 4 -5.83 -10.82 -7.72
N ASP A 5 -6.90 -10.50 -6.99
CA ASP A 5 -7.46 -9.13 -6.95
C ASP A 5 -6.44 -8.13 -6.38
N VAL A 6 -5.68 -8.55 -5.36
CA VAL A 6 -4.63 -7.72 -4.75
C VAL A 6 -3.54 -7.43 -5.77
N LYS A 7 -3.02 -8.45 -6.46
CA LYS A 7 -1.98 -8.29 -7.48
C LYS A 7 -2.41 -7.34 -8.59
N GLN A 8 -3.63 -7.51 -9.12
CA GLN A 8 -4.18 -6.61 -10.14
C GLN A 8 -4.30 -5.15 -9.65
N LYS A 9 -4.72 -4.94 -8.39
CA LYS A 9 -4.78 -3.59 -7.80
C LYS A 9 -3.39 -2.97 -7.66
N ILE A 10 -2.39 -3.74 -7.24
CA ILE A 10 -0.99 -3.29 -7.13
C ILE A 10 -0.45 -2.85 -8.49
N ASP A 11 -0.67 -3.67 -9.53
CA ASP A 11 -0.22 -3.36 -10.89
C ASP A 11 -0.87 -2.07 -11.40
N SER A 12 -2.18 -1.91 -11.15
CA SER A 12 -2.94 -0.73 -11.56
C SER A 12 -2.45 0.56 -10.90
N ILE A 13 -2.07 0.54 -9.62
CA ILE A 13 -1.61 1.77 -8.93
C ILE A 13 -0.14 2.06 -9.20
N SER A 14 0.68 1.03 -9.44
CA SER A 14 2.09 1.16 -9.78
C SER A 14 2.30 1.79 -11.16
N TYR A 15 1.31 1.70 -12.05
CA TYR A 15 1.36 2.32 -13.38
C TYR A 15 1.20 3.86 -13.34
N TYR A 16 0.37 4.39 -12.44
CA TYR A 16 0.00 5.82 -12.47
C TYR A 16 0.83 6.72 -11.55
N GLN A 17 1.68 6.15 -10.67
CA GLN A 17 2.67 6.82 -9.76
C GLN A 17 2.38 8.28 -9.36
N ASN A 18 1.11 8.60 -9.12
CA ASN A 18 0.67 9.97 -8.88
C ASN A 18 0.73 10.28 -7.38
N ARG A 19 0.50 11.53 -6.99
CA ARG A 19 0.55 11.95 -5.58
C ARG A 19 -0.40 11.17 -4.65
N TYR A 20 -1.39 10.47 -5.19
CA TYR A 20 -2.38 9.67 -4.44
C TYR A 20 -2.08 8.17 -4.42
N PHE A 21 -0.95 7.72 -4.97
CA PHE A 21 -0.63 6.29 -5.01
C PHE A 21 -0.47 5.69 -3.61
N HIS A 22 -0.05 6.50 -2.61
CA HIS A 22 -0.05 6.11 -1.20
C HIS A 22 -1.46 5.80 -0.66
N CYS A 23 -2.48 6.56 -1.10
CA CYS A 23 -3.88 6.28 -0.74
C CYS A 23 -4.33 4.94 -1.33
N GLY A 24 -3.88 4.62 -2.55
CA GLY A 24 -4.10 3.31 -3.17
C GLY A 24 -3.49 2.18 -2.37
N ALA A 25 -2.23 2.34 -1.93
CA ALA A 25 -1.54 1.35 -1.10
C ALA A 25 -2.25 1.13 0.25
N LEU A 26 -2.66 2.21 0.93
CA LEU A 26 -3.43 2.12 2.18
C LEU A 26 -4.75 1.39 1.98
N LYS A 27 -5.47 1.70 0.90
CA LYS A 27 -6.76 1.06 0.58
C LYS A 27 -6.61 -0.44 0.31
N ILE A 28 -5.53 -0.86 -0.36
CA ILE A 28 -5.24 -2.29 -0.55
C ILE A 28 -5.07 -2.98 0.79
N CYS A 29 -4.30 -2.39 1.73
CA CYS A 29 -4.15 -2.95 3.06
C CYS A 29 -5.49 -3.07 3.80
N GLU A 30 -6.33 -2.03 3.77
CA GLU A 30 -7.65 -2.03 4.40
C GLU A 30 -8.56 -3.12 3.81
N ASP A 31 -8.57 -3.28 2.48
CA ASP A 31 -9.33 -4.31 1.80
C ASP A 31 -8.85 -5.73 2.20
N ILE A 32 -7.53 -5.93 2.40
CA ILE A 32 -6.97 -7.22 2.85
C ILE A 32 -7.37 -7.50 4.30
N LEU A 33 -7.22 -6.51 5.18
CA LEU A 33 -7.54 -6.63 6.61
C LEU A 33 -9.03 -6.86 6.86
N SER A 34 -9.89 -6.33 5.99
CA SER A 34 -11.35 -6.53 6.06
C SER A 34 -11.82 -7.84 5.41
N SER A 35 -10.93 -8.56 4.72
CA SER A 35 -11.25 -9.78 3.98
C SER A 35 -11.00 -11.02 4.85
N ASN A 36 -11.99 -11.92 4.88
CA ASN A 36 -11.90 -13.23 5.57
C ASN A 36 -11.11 -14.28 4.77
N ASN A 37 -10.64 -13.95 3.57
CA ASN A 37 -9.96 -14.89 2.68
C ASN A 37 -8.46 -15.04 2.98
N PHE A 38 -7.92 -14.28 3.92
CA PHE A 38 -6.49 -14.28 4.25
C PHE A 38 -6.25 -14.86 5.64
N SER A 39 -5.12 -15.55 5.80
CA SER A 39 -4.73 -16.10 7.10
C SER A 39 -4.44 -14.99 8.11
N LYS A 40 -4.57 -15.29 9.40
CA LYS A 40 -4.23 -14.35 10.49
C LYS A 40 -2.77 -13.88 10.43
N LYS A 41 -1.85 -14.72 9.93
CA LYS A 41 -0.44 -14.36 9.73
C LYS A 41 -0.33 -13.27 8.67
N VAL A 42 -0.90 -13.50 7.48
CA VAL A 42 -0.93 -12.50 6.40
C VAL A 42 -1.58 -11.20 6.88
N GLN A 43 -2.71 -11.26 7.58
CA GLN A 43 -3.34 -10.05 8.12
C GLN A 43 -2.46 -9.31 9.15
N THR A 44 -1.62 -10.02 9.90
CA THR A 44 -0.68 -9.39 10.84
C THR A 44 0.45 -8.67 10.10
N ASP A 45 1.04 -9.34 9.10
CA ASP A 45 2.10 -8.76 8.27
C ASP A 45 1.59 -7.52 7.51
N ILE A 46 0.36 -7.60 6.98
CA ILE A 46 -0.31 -6.48 6.30
C ILE A 46 -0.62 -5.33 7.26
N ARG A 47 -0.97 -5.63 8.52
CA ARG A 47 -1.17 -4.59 9.54
C ARG A 47 0.14 -3.83 9.83
N ASN A 48 1.28 -4.52 9.84
CA ASN A 48 2.58 -3.85 10.01
C ASN A 48 2.89 -2.93 8.82
N ILE A 49 2.69 -3.42 7.59
CA ILE A 49 2.86 -2.62 6.37
C ILE A 49 1.91 -1.40 6.36
N TYR A 50 0.66 -1.59 6.78
CA TYR A 50 -0.31 -0.49 6.91
C TYR A 50 0.17 0.60 7.88
N LEU A 51 0.75 0.22 9.03
CA LEU A 51 1.30 1.17 9.98
C LEU A 51 2.52 1.92 9.44
N GLU A 52 3.38 1.26 8.65
CA GLU A 52 4.50 1.92 7.97
C GLU A 52 4.01 2.93 6.94
N LEU A 53 3.05 2.54 6.08
CA LEU A 53 2.41 3.45 5.12
C LEU A 53 1.71 4.63 5.81
N LYS A 54 1.08 4.39 6.97
CA LYS A 54 0.42 5.43 7.77
C LYS A 54 1.42 6.44 8.35
N LYS A 55 2.57 5.96 8.84
CA LYS A 55 3.65 6.83 9.33
C LYS A 55 4.21 7.73 8.23
N LEU A 56 4.31 7.21 7.00
CA LEU A 56 4.69 8.04 5.86
C LEU A 56 3.65 9.13 5.64
N SER A 57 2.36 8.78 5.65
CA SER A 57 1.27 9.72 5.42
C SER A 57 0.99 10.73 6.56
N GLU A 58 1.56 10.54 7.76
CA GLU A 58 1.54 11.52 8.87
C GLU A 58 2.85 12.34 8.90
N PRO A 59 2.98 13.40 8.08
CA PRO A 59 2.52 14.72 8.50
C PRO A 59 1.76 15.48 7.40
N TRP A 60 0.44 15.55 7.55
CA TRP A 60 -0.58 16.16 6.67
C TRP A 60 -0.32 17.60 6.16
N GLY A 61 0.69 18.31 6.66
CA GLY A 61 1.05 19.66 6.18
C GLY A 61 1.96 19.68 4.93
N TYR A 62 2.70 18.60 4.67
CA TYR A 62 3.69 18.56 3.57
C TYR A 62 3.22 17.79 2.33
N TRP A 63 2.26 16.88 2.46
CA TRP A 63 1.78 16.02 1.37
C TRP A 63 0.84 16.75 0.40
N GLU A 64 -0.11 17.55 0.91
CA GLU A 64 -1.04 18.33 0.08
C GLU A 64 -0.34 19.42 -0.74
N LYS A 65 0.79 19.93 -0.25
CA LYS A 65 1.59 20.97 -0.92
C LYS A 65 2.56 20.41 -1.97
N ARG A 66 2.74 19.09 -2.03
CA ARG A 66 3.62 18.45 -3.00
C ARG A 66 2.82 18.02 -4.23
N THR A 67 3.26 18.48 -5.39
CA THR A 67 2.69 18.10 -6.69
C THR A 67 3.07 16.68 -7.11
N SER A 68 4.12 16.10 -6.51
CA SER A 68 4.61 14.74 -6.77
C SER A 68 5.23 14.11 -5.51
N PRO A 69 5.21 12.77 -5.37
CA PRO A 69 6.06 12.09 -4.39
C PRO A 69 7.54 12.37 -4.69
N ASP A 70 8.38 12.44 -3.64
CA ASP A 70 9.83 12.38 -3.87
C ASP A 70 10.28 10.94 -4.12
N LEU A 71 11.44 10.77 -4.72
CA LEU A 71 11.97 9.45 -5.11
C LEU A 71 12.10 8.49 -3.91
N GLY A 72 12.42 9.01 -2.73
CA GLY A 72 12.52 8.20 -1.51
C GLY A 72 11.16 7.66 -1.09
N MET A 73 10.14 8.52 -1.08
CA MET A 73 8.76 8.10 -0.78
C MET A 73 8.23 7.08 -1.79
N LEU A 74 8.50 7.30 -3.08
CA LEU A 74 8.10 6.37 -4.14
C LEU A 74 8.73 4.99 -3.93
N ASN A 75 10.02 4.95 -3.60
CA ASN A 75 10.72 3.70 -3.32
C ASN A 75 10.12 2.97 -2.11
N ILE A 76 9.91 3.67 -0.99
CA ILE A 76 9.38 3.04 0.22
C ILE A 76 7.98 2.45 -0.02
N ILE A 77 7.08 3.21 -0.65
CA ILE A 77 5.73 2.71 -0.92
C ILE A 77 5.78 1.55 -1.93
N THR A 78 6.68 1.60 -2.93
CA THR A 78 6.89 0.49 -3.87
C THR A 78 7.38 -0.76 -3.14
N ASP A 79 8.30 -0.63 -2.18
CA ASP A 79 8.77 -1.74 -1.35
C ASP A 79 7.66 -2.34 -0.49
N CYS A 80 6.78 -1.50 0.07
CA CYS A 80 5.58 -1.96 0.77
C CYS A 80 4.67 -2.76 -0.18
N LEU A 81 4.40 -2.26 -1.39
CA LEU A 81 3.57 -2.96 -2.38
C LEU A 81 4.19 -4.29 -2.82
N ASN A 82 5.50 -4.32 -3.07
CA ASN A 82 6.22 -5.56 -3.39
C ASN A 82 6.13 -6.58 -2.25
N SER A 83 6.19 -6.11 -1.00
CA SER A 83 6.01 -6.97 0.17
C SER A 83 4.60 -7.56 0.23
N ILE A 84 3.57 -6.73 -0.01
CA ILE A 84 2.18 -7.22 -0.13
C ILE A 84 2.07 -8.24 -1.27
N TYR A 85 2.65 -7.94 -2.44
CA TYR A 85 2.59 -8.81 -3.62
C TYR A 85 3.18 -10.20 -3.34
N ARG A 86 4.32 -10.27 -2.64
CA ARG A 86 4.96 -11.53 -2.21
C ARG A 86 4.14 -12.32 -1.20
N LEU A 87 3.38 -11.64 -0.33
CA LEU A 87 2.46 -12.31 0.60
C LEU A 87 1.24 -12.94 -0.10
N MET A 88 1.02 -12.60 -1.38
CA MET A 88 -0.06 -13.12 -2.21
C MET A 88 0.39 -14.28 -3.13
N GLU A 89 1.64 -14.74 -3.03
CA GLU A 89 2.14 -15.99 -3.64
C GLU A 89 1.85 -17.19 -2.74
#